data_AF-A0A2M8ABS4-F1
#
_entry.id   AF-A0A2M8ABS4-F1
#
_cell.length_a   1.000
_cell.length_b   1.000
_cell.length_c   1.000
_cell.angle_alpha   90.00
_cell.angle_beta   90.00
_cell.angle_gamma   90.00
#
_symmetry.space_group_name_H-M   'P 1'
#
loop_
_entity.id
_entity.type
_entity.pdbx_description
1 polymer ?
#
loop_
_entity_poly.entity_id
_entity_poly.type
_entity_poly.pdbx_seq_one_letter_code
_entity_poly.pdbx_strand_id
1 'polypeptide(L)' 'MSENPILSPINSQIINNHRIELEERIKMLQCLTAKEKYLFFESNYPKLMNHIQLSHIASFLGIRLETLSRIRKNLLLDK' A
#
# COMPACT_ATOMS: atom_id res chain seq x y z
N MET A 1 17.50 3.68 -33.34
CA MET A 1 17.33 3.05 -32.03
C MET A 1 16.37 1.89 -32.22
N SER A 2 16.88 0.68 -32.47
CA SER A 2 16.04 -0.50 -32.66
C SER A 2 15.51 -0.97 -31.30
N GLU A 3 14.20 -0.94 -31.11
CA GLU A 3 13.56 -1.62 -29.97
C GLU A 3 14.01 -3.08 -29.96
N ASN A 4 14.55 -3.54 -28.83
CA ASN A 4 14.91 -4.93 -28.67
C ASN A 4 13.61 -5.75 -28.53
N PRO A 5 13.31 -6.69 -29.45
CA PRO A 5 12.03 -7.38 -29.50
C PRO A 5 11.73 -8.22 -28.24
N ILE A 6 12.75 -8.54 -27.42
CA ILE A 6 12.58 -9.23 -26.13
C ILE A 6 12.09 -8.27 -25.03
N LEU A 7 12.40 -6.98 -25.11
CA LEU A 7 12.02 -5.99 -24.08
C LEU A 7 10.56 -5.59 -24.16
N SER A 8 9.94 -5.64 -25.34
CA SER A 8 8.53 -5.28 -25.54
C SER A 8 7.54 -6.05 -24.64
N PRO A 9 7.57 -7.40 -24.58
CA PRO A 9 6.68 -8.16 -23.70
C PRO A 9 6.97 -7.94 -22.21
N ILE A 10 8.24 -7.83 -21.82
CA ILE A 10 8.64 -7.59 -20.42
C ILE A 10 8.16 -6.21 -19.96
N ASN A 11 8.35 -5.17 -20.79
CA ASN A 11 7.86 -3.83 -20.51
C ASN A 11 6.34 -3.82 -20.33
N SER A 12 5.62 -4.48 -21.23
CA SER A 12 4.15 -4.55 -21.16
C SER A 12 3.68 -5.22 -19.87
N GLN A 13 4.36 -6.29 -19.43
CA GLN A 13 4.04 -6.99 -18.20
C GLN A 13 4.33 -6.14 -16.95
N ILE A 14 5.48 -5.47 -16.90
CA ILE A 14 5.83 -4.56 -15.79
C ILE A 14 4.83 -3.41 -15.69
N ILE A 15 4.51 -2.78 -16.82
CA ILE A 15 3.55 -1.67 -16.89
C ILE A 15 2.17 -2.14 -16.42
N ASN A 16 1.72 -3.32 -16.87
CA ASN A 16 0.42 -3.83 -16.45
C ASN A 16 0.37 -4.15 -14.96
N ASN A 17 1.42 -4.77 -14.41
CA ASN A 17 1.49 -5.04 -12.97
C ASN A 17 1.47 -3.74 -12.15
N HIS A 18 2.24 -2.73 -12.59
CA HIS A 18 2.24 -1.43 -11.94
C HIS A 18 0.87 -0.73 -12.04
N ARG A 19 0.21 -0.84 -13.19
CA ARG A 19 -1.16 -0.32 -13.38
C ARG A 19 -2.14 -0.94 -12.38
N ILE A 20 -2.10 -2.27 -12.22
CA ILE A 20 -2.95 -2.99 -11.27
C ILE A 20 -2.68 -2.50 -9.83
N GLU A 21 -1.40 -2.39 -9.43
CA GLU A 21 -1.04 -1.89 -8.10
C GLU A 21 -1.54 -0.46 -7.85
N LEU A 22 -1.42 0.42 -8.85
CA LEU A 22 -1.93 1.79 -8.75
C LEU A 22 -3.46 1.83 -8.65
N GLU A 23 -4.17 1.00 -9.41
CA GLU A 23 -5.64 0.89 -9.33
C GLU A 23 -6.09 0.43 -7.94
N GLU A 24 -5.46 -0.61 -7.38
CA GLU A 24 -5.73 -1.06 -6.02
C GLU A 24 -5.45 0.02 -4.98
N ARG A 25 -4.34 0.75 -5.17
CA ARG A 25 -3.97 1.87 -4.28
C ARG A 25 -4.99 3.01 -4.35
N ILE A 26 -5.44 3.39 -5.54
CA ILE A 26 -6.46 4.45 -5.71
C ILE A 26 -7.75 4.01 -5.02
N LYS A 27 -8.19 2.76 -5.25
CA LYS A 27 -9.37 2.18 -4.59
C LYS A 27 -9.22 2.19 -3.07
N MET A 28 -8.05 1.80 -2.54
CA MET A 28 -7.75 1.87 -1.11
C MET A 28 -7.90 3.30 -0.58
N LEU A 29 -7.36 4.29 -1.28
CA LEU A 29 -7.38 5.68 -0.84
C LEU A 29 -8.79 6.27 -0.82
N GLN A 30 -9.62 5.94 -1.83
CA GLN A 30 -10.95 6.52 -2.05
C GLN A 30 -12.06 5.79 -1.30
N CYS A 31 -12.01 4.47 -1.19
CA CYS A 31 -13.14 3.66 -0.74
C CYS A 31 -12.99 3.10 0.67
N LEU A 32 -11.78 3.02 1.22
CA LEU A 32 -11.55 2.40 2.52
C LEU A 32 -11.52 3.41 3.68
N THR A 33 -12.06 3.00 4.82
CA THR A 33 -11.93 3.70 6.10
C THR A 33 -10.50 3.61 6.62
N ALA A 34 -10.13 4.47 7.58
CA ALA A 34 -8.79 4.45 8.18
C ALA A 34 -8.40 3.08 8.78
N LYS A 35 -9.37 2.33 9.35
CA LYS A 35 -9.14 0.99 9.89
C LYS A 35 -8.89 -0.02 8.78
N GLU A 36 -9.73 -0.01 7.75
CA GLU A 36 -9.56 -0.90 6.58
C GLU A 36 -8.25 -0.61 5.85
N LYS A 37 -7.85 0.67 5.74
CA LYS A 37 -6.55 1.08 5.20
C LYS A 37 -5.37 0.48 5.97
N TYR A 38 -5.44 0.46 7.31
CA TYR A 38 -4.43 -0.21 8.14
C TYR A 38 -4.36 -1.71 7.85
N LEU A 39 -5.52 -2.38 7.84
CA LEU A 39 -5.60 -3.84 7.60
C LEU A 39 -5.14 -4.22 6.19
N PHE A 40 -5.47 -3.38 5.20
CA PHE A 40 -4.96 -3.51 3.83
C PHE A 40 -3.43 -3.45 3.82
N PHE A 41 -2.82 -2.49 4.52
CA PHE A 41 -1.36 -2.39 4.60
C PHE A 41 -0.73 -3.59 5.32
N GLU A 42 -1.32 -4.03 6.42
CA GLU A 42 -0.85 -5.19 7.19
C GLU A 42 -0.86 -6.47 6.35
N SER A 43 -1.90 -6.65 5.53
CA SER A 43 -2.08 -7.85 4.71
C SER A 43 -1.18 -7.84 3.47
N ASN A 44 -1.04 -6.69 2.80
CA ASN A 44 -0.26 -6.58 1.56
C ASN A 44 1.23 -6.37 1.80
N TYR A 45 1.60 -5.71 2.89
CA TYR A 45 2.99 -5.38 3.23
C TYR A 45 3.37 -5.81 4.65
N PRO A 46 3.16 -7.09 5.04
CA PRO A 46 3.39 -7.56 6.41
C PRO A 46 4.84 -7.36 6.86
N LYS A 47 5.79 -7.51 5.94
CA LYS A 47 7.22 -7.31 6.18
C LYS A 47 7.59 -5.84 6.41
N LEU A 48 6.75 -4.88 6.06
CA LEU A 48 7.06 -3.46 6.25
C LEU A 48 6.51 -2.91 7.57
N MET A 49 5.43 -3.49 8.10
CA MET A 49 4.68 -2.95 9.25
C MET A 49 5.54 -2.61 10.49
N ASN A 50 6.63 -3.36 10.71
CA ASN A 50 7.55 -3.17 11.84
C ASN A 50 8.93 -2.61 11.44
N HIS A 51 9.20 -2.48 10.16
CA HIS A 51 10.51 -2.04 9.64
C HIS A 51 10.53 -0.57 9.22
N ILE A 52 9.37 0.08 9.13
CA ILE A 52 9.26 1.49 8.76
C ILE A 52 8.54 2.28 9.87
N GLN A 53 8.86 3.57 9.96
CA GLN A 53 8.23 4.46 10.93
C GLN A 53 6.74 4.65 10.60
N LEU A 54 5.91 4.77 11.64
CA LEU A 54 4.46 4.97 11.48
C LEU A 54 4.13 6.23 10.66
N SER A 55 4.96 7.28 10.71
CA SER A 55 4.79 8.51 9.93
C SER A 55 4.70 8.22 8.43
N HIS A 56 5.60 7.39 7.90
CA HIS A 56 5.61 7.00 6.49
C HIS A 56 4.40 6.15 6.12
N ILE A 57 3.97 5.25 7.01
CA ILE A 57 2.76 4.44 6.81
C ILE A 57 1.53 5.36 6.76
N ALA A 58 1.44 6.32 7.67
CA ALA A 58 0.33 7.28 7.71
C ALA A 58 0.24 8.10 6.42
N SER A 59 1.38 8.61 5.94
CA SER A 59 1.48 9.32 4.65
C SER A 59 1.06 8.43 3.48
N PHE A 60 1.49 7.16 3.45
CA PHE A 60 1.13 6.21 2.39
C PHE A 60 -0.38 5.95 2.34
N LEU A 61 -1.01 5.78 3.51
CA LEU A 61 -2.44 5.52 3.67
C LEU A 61 -3.32 6.77 3.51
N GLY A 62 -2.71 7.96 3.47
CA GLY A 62 -3.45 9.23 3.41
C GLY A 62 -4.28 9.48 4.67
N ILE A 63 -3.76 9.13 5.84
CA ILE A 63 -4.40 9.39 7.14
C ILE A 63 -3.43 10.08 8.10
N ARG A 64 -3.95 10.73 9.15
CA ARG A 64 -3.11 11.34 10.18
C ARG A 64 -2.36 10.28 10.99
N LEU A 65 -1.13 10.60 11.39
CA LEU A 65 -0.30 9.73 12.23
C LEU A 65 -1.01 9.36 13.55
N GLU A 66 -1.67 10.32 14.18
CA GLU A 66 -2.43 10.11 15.41
C GLU A 66 -3.57 9.10 15.21
N THR A 67 -4.28 9.18 14.08
CA THR A 67 -5.34 8.25 13.72
C THR A 67 -4.78 6.84 13.56
N LEU A 68 -3.68 6.70 12.82
CA LEU A 68 -3.00 5.41 12.64
C LEU A 68 -2.52 4.83 13.98
N SER A 69 -1.91 5.66 14.83
CA SER A 69 -1.40 5.27 16.15
C SER A 69 -2.53 4.74 17.04
N ARG A 70 -3.68 5.42 17.07
CA ARG A 70 -4.88 4.97 17.81
C ARG A 70 -5.41 3.64 17.28
N ILE A 71 -5.54 3.49 15.96
CA ILE A 71 -6.02 2.24 15.34
C ILE A 71 -5.11 1.07 15.70
N ARG A 72 -3.79 1.24 15.56
CA ARG A 72 -2.81 0.22 15.90
C ARG A 72 -2.89 -0.17 17.38
N LYS A 73 -3.02 0.80 18.28
CA LYS A 73 -3.17 0.51 19.72
C LYS A 73 -4.44 -0.28 20.03
N ASN A 74 -5.59 0.12 19.46
CA ASN A 74 -6.85 -0.58 19.69
C ASN A 74 -6.79 -2.03 19.18
N LEU A 75 -6.25 -2.25 17.98
CA LEU A 75 -6.10 -3.60 17.41
C LEU A 75 -5.13 -4.51 18.19
N LEU A 76 -4.17 -3.94 18.92
CA LEU A 76 -3.27 -4.70 19.81
C LEU A 76 -3.92 -5.02 21.16
N LEU A 77 -4.91 -4.23 21.61
CA LEU A 77 -5.66 -4.47 22.85
C LEU A 77 -6.81 -5.47 22.65
N ASP A 78 -7.34 -5.55 21.42
CA ASP A 78 -8.38 -6.50 21.03
C ASP A 78 -7.84 -7.92 20.73
N LYS A 79 -6.51 -8.14 20.82
CA LYS A 79 -5.83 -9.43 20.64
C LYS A 79 -5.39 -10.01 21.98
#